data_AF-A0A1U7CZW9-F1
#
_entry.id   AF-A0A1U7CZW9-F1
#
_cell.length_a   1.000
_cell.length_b   1.000
_cell.length_c   1.000
_cell.angle_alpha   90.00
_cell.angle_beta   90.00
_cell.angle_gamma   90.00
#
_symmetry.space_group_name_H-M   'P 1'
#
loop_
_entity.id
_entity.type
_entity.pdbx_description
1 polymer ?
#
loop_
_entity_poly.entity_id
_entity_poly.type
_entity_poly.pdbx_seq_one_letter_code
_entity_poly.pdbx_strand_id
1 'polypeptide(L)'
;MLELGFDGRSLSGEDLLMTLDDADRKRFDRRMDEARLAGLPWQLRFHLHPEVDAELDMGGHAVSMALRSGEVWVFRTDQATELTLEPSVYLEKGRLRPRAAKQVVLSGRAMEYATRIRWSLAKAQDTAIAVRDLVTEDAEPTH
;
A
#
# COMPACT_ATOMS: atom_id res chain seq x y z
N MET A 1 -0.46 -10.06 8.82
CA MET A 1 -1.84 -10.61 8.82
C MET A 1 -2.67 -9.75 7.89
N LEU A 2 -3.57 -10.33 7.09
CA LEU A 2 -4.43 -9.59 6.17
C LEU A 2 -5.88 -9.94 6.49
N GLU A 3 -6.72 -8.93 6.67
CA GLU A 3 -8.12 -9.10 7.07
C GLU A 3 -9.03 -8.28 6.16
N LEU A 4 -10.02 -8.95 5.57
CA LEU A 4 -11.09 -8.33 4.78
C LEU A 4 -12.34 -8.23 5.66
N GLY A 5 -12.87 -7.02 5.81
CA GLY A 5 -14.13 -6.80 6.52
C GLY A 5 -15.27 -7.57 5.85
N PHE A 6 -16.22 -8.06 6.65
CA PHE A 6 -17.30 -8.93 6.18
C PHE A 6 -18.15 -8.33 5.04
N ASP A 7 -18.28 -6.99 5.02
CA ASP A 7 -19.02 -6.25 3.99
C ASP A 7 -18.19 -5.93 2.73
N GLY A 8 -16.91 -6.31 2.71
CA GLY A 8 -15.96 -6.02 1.65
C GLY A 8 -15.57 -4.55 1.55
N ARG A 9 -15.85 -3.72 2.57
CA ARG A 9 -15.62 -2.26 2.54
C ARG A 9 -14.33 -1.83 3.23
N SER A 10 -13.59 -2.78 3.81
CA SER A 10 -12.31 -2.54 4.45
C SER A 10 -11.37 -3.72 4.26
N LEU A 11 -10.10 -3.40 4.04
CA LEU A 11 -8.98 -4.33 4.04
C LEU A 11 -7.92 -3.76 4.99
N SER A 12 -7.49 -4.53 5.98
CA SER A 12 -6.40 -4.15 6.87
C SER A 12 -5.26 -5.15 6.76
N GLY A 13 -4.04 -4.64 6.88
CA GLY A 13 -2.83 -5.42 6.76
C GLY A 13 -1.81 -5.09 7.83
N GLU A 14 -1.04 -6.11 8.18
CA GLU A 14 0.13 -6.01 9.05
C GLU A 14 1.32 -6.69 8.37
N ASP A 15 2.39 -5.91 8.18
CA ASP A 15 3.70 -6.36 7.73
C ASP A 15 4.69 -6.34 8.91
N LEU A 16 5.57 -7.34 8.95
CA LEU A 16 6.54 -7.52 10.03
C LEU A 16 7.94 -7.67 9.45
N LEU A 17 8.83 -6.74 9.80
CA LEU A 17 10.26 -6.83 9.52
C LEU A 17 10.95 -7.28 10.81
N MET A 18 11.44 -8.52 10.86
CA MET A 18 12.05 -9.05 12.08
C MET A 18 13.28 -9.92 11.82
N THR A 19 14.21 -9.93 12.78
CA THR A 19 15.28 -10.93 12.84
C THR A 19 14.70 -12.26 13.33
N LEU A 20 15.07 -13.37 12.70
CA LEU A 20 14.53 -14.69 13.05
C LEU A 20 15.44 -15.47 13.99
N ASP A 21 16.75 -15.22 13.96
CA ASP A 21 17.73 -15.90 14.79
C ASP A 21 18.85 -14.97 15.30
N ASP A 22 19.79 -15.53 16.06
CA ASP A 22 20.92 -14.79 16.62
C ASP A 22 21.92 -14.29 15.56
N ALA A 23 22.00 -14.95 14.40
CA ALA A 23 22.86 -14.51 13.31
C ALA A 23 22.28 -13.25 12.64
N ASP A 24 20.95 -13.21 12.46
CA ASP A 24 20.23 -12.03 11.99
C ASP A 24 20.36 -10.86 12.97
N ARG A 25 20.23 -11.12 14.28
CA ARG A 25 20.43 -10.09 15.33
C ARG A 25 21.82 -9.48 15.26
N LYS A 26 22.87 -10.31 15.22
CA LYS A 26 24.26 -9.83 15.06
C LYS A 26 24.47 -9.02 13.78
N ARG A 27 23.77 -9.36 12.69
CA ARG A 27 23.80 -8.60 11.44
C ARG A 27 23.07 -7.26 11.59
N PHE A 28 21.93 -7.23 12.26
CA PHE A 28 21.18 -6.02 12.57
C PHE A 28 22.01 -5.06 13.42
N ASP A 29 22.61 -5.54 14.51
CA ASP A 29 23.45 -4.75 15.43
C ASP A 29 24.59 -4.06 14.69
N ARG A 30 25.35 -4.82 13.90
CA ARG A 30 26.44 -4.28 13.11
C ARG A 30 25.96 -3.18 12.15
N ARG A 31 24.80 -3.36 11.51
CA ARG A 31 24.23 -2.35 10.60
C ARG A 31 23.68 -1.14 11.33
N MET A 32 23.14 -1.31 12.53
CA MET A 32 22.72 -0.21 13.40
C MET A 32 23.91 0.64 13.85
N ASP A 33 25.02 0.00 14.23
CA ASP A 33 26.26 0.69 14.59
C ASP A 33 26.84 1.47 13.40
N GLU A 34 26.89 0.85 12.21
CA GLU A 34 27.30 1.51 10.96
C GLU A 34 26.40 2.72 10.64
N ALA A 35 25.10 2.62 10.92
CA ALA A 35 24.12 3.68 10.76
C ALA A 35 24.13 4.71 11.92
N ARG A 36 25.06 4.61 12.88
CA ARG A 36 25.15 5.48 14.07
C ARG A 36 23.84 5.54 14.85
N LEU A 37 23.20 4.37 15.01
CA LEU A 37 21.92 4.19 15.69
C LEU A 37 20.76 4.98 15.07
N ALA A 38 20.90 5.45 13.82
CA ALA A 38 19.81 6.15 13.14
C ALA A 38 18.66 5.21 12.75
N GLY A 39 18.79 3.89 12.86
CA GLY A 39 17.83 2.91 12.35
C GLY A 39 18.17 2.40 10.95
N LEU A 40 17.50 1.35 10.49
CA LEU A 40 17.64 0.84 9.12
C LEU A 40 16.43 1.26 8.27
N PRO A 41 16.61 1.96 7.13
CA PRO A 41 15.49 2.43 6.34
C PRO A 41 14.74 1.27 5.69
N TRP A 42 13.42 1.39 5.61
CA TRP A 42 12.55 0.46 4.90
C TRP A 42 11.50 1.22 4.08
N GLN A 43 10.96 0.55 3.07
CA GLN A 43 9.83 1.03 2.29
C GLN A 43 8.85 -0.12 1.98
N LEU A 44 7.55 0.13 2.09
CA LEU A 44 6.49 -0.72 1.54
C LEU A 44 5.82 0.01 0.39
N ARG A 45 5.60 -0.69 -0.73
CA ARG A 45 5.10 -0.10 -1.98
C ARG A 45 3.82 -0.78 -2.42
N PHE A 46 2.76 0.01 -2.55
CA PHE A 46 1.45 -0.44 -3.01
C PHE A 46 1.19 0.17 -4.39
N HIS A 47 1.32 -0.63 -5.44
CA HIS A 47 1.12 -0.18 -6.81
C HIS A 47 -0.37 0.00 -7.11
N LEU A 48 -0.71 1.12 -7.73
CA LEU A 48 -2.08 1.43 -8.11
C LEU A 48 -2.31 1.10 -9.58
N HIS A 49 -3.52 0.64 -9.91
CA HIS A 49 -3.94 0.54 -11.30
C HIS A 49 -3.89 1.95 -11.95
N PRO A 50 -3.52 2.10 -13.24
CA PRO A 50 -3.35 3.41 -13.88
C PRO A 50 -4.59 4.30 -13.92
N GLU A 51 -5.75 3.75 -13.59
CA GLU A 51 -7.05 4.42 -13.66
C GLU A 51 -7.55 4.85 -12.30
N VAL A 52 -6.81 4.53 -11.24
CA VAL A 52 -7.06 5.08 -9.92
C VAL A 52 -6.58 6.51 -9.91
N ASP A 53 -7.49 7.44 -9.64
CA ASP A 53 -7.09 8.80 -9.30
C ASP A 53 -6.77 8.86 -7.81
N ALA A 54 -5.52 9.17 -7.49
CA ALA A 54 -4.99 9.12 -6.14
C ALA A 54 -4.36 10.46 -5.77
N GLU A 55 -4.69 10.92 -4.57
CA GLU A 55 -4.23 12.18 -4.01
C GLU A 55 -3.83 11.98 -2.55
N LEU A 56 -2.76 12.67 -2.14
CA LEU A 56 -2.36 12.73 -0.74
C LEU A 56 -3.28 13.73 -0.02
N ASP A 57 -3.92 13.29 1.06
CA ASP A 57 -4.99 14.02 1.75
C ASP A 57 -4.67 14.16 3.26
N MET A 58 -5.49 14.92 3.98
CA MET A 58 -5.46 15.11 5.43
C MET A 58 -4.07 15.47 5.98
N GLY A 59 -3.35 16.36 5.28
CA GLY A 59 -2.03 16.80 5.71
C GLY A 59 -0.93 15.74 5.57
N GLY A 60 -1.10 14.74 4.69
CA GLY A 60 -0.08 13.70 4.46
C GLY A 60 -0.32 12.40 5.22
N HIS A 61 -1.47 12.25 5.87
CA HIS A 61 -1.78 11.07 6.71
C HIS A 61 -2.70 10.06 6.04
N ALA A 62 -3.18 10.35 4.84
CA ALA A 62 -3.90 9.38 4.02
C ALA A 62 -3.69 9.61 2.53
N VAL A 63 -3.99 8.57 1.75
CA VAL A 63 -4.18 8.68 0.31
C VAL A 63 -5.64 8.39 0.00
N SER A 64 -6.32 9.37 -0.59
CA SER A 64 -7.67 9.24 -1.12
C SER A 64 -7.57 8.71 -2.55
N MET A 65 -8.39 7.72 -2.89
CA MET A 65 -8.35 6.95 -4.13
C MET A 65 -9.75 6.89 -4.75
N ALA A 66 -9.98 7.67 -5.80
CA ALA A 66 -11.21 7.63 -6.58
C ALA A 66 -11.09 6.63 -7.73
N LEU A 67 -12.08 5.74 -7.85
CA LEU A 67 -12.19 4.76 -8.92
C LEU A 67 -13.13 5.27 -10.01
N ARG A 68 -13.02 4.73 -11.24
CA ARG A 68 -13.92 5.09 -12.36
C ARG A 68 -15.40 4.86 -12.05
N SER A 69 -15.70 3.91 -11.17
CA SER A 69 -17.05 3.61 -10.70
C SER A 69 -17.64 4.70 -9.80
N GLY A 70 -16.83 5.65 -9.35
CA GLY A 70 -17.20 6.68 -8.38
C GLY A 70 -16.99 6.26 -6.93
N GLU A 71 -16.48 5.05 -6.67
CA GLU A 71 -16.07 4.67 -5.33
C GLU A 71 -14.87 5.47 -4.87
N VAL A 72 -14.88 5.90 -3.60
CA VAL A 72 -13.72 6.50 -2.96
C VAL A 72 -13.21 5.57 -1.86
N TRP A 73 -11.94 5.24 -1.93
CA TRP A 73 -11.21 4.47 -0.95
C TRP A 73 -10.14 5.34 -0.27
N VAL A 74 -9.88 5.08 1.00
CA VAL A 74 -8.90 5.82 1.80
C VAL A 74 -7.87 4.85 2.34
N PHE A 75 -6.62 5.04 1.95
CA PHE A 75 -5.46 4.33 2.48
C PHE A 75 -4.90 5.08 3.68
N ARG A 76 -4.62 4.39 4.79
CA ARG A 76 -4.02 4.94 6.02
C ARG A 76 -2.93 4.03 6.56
N THR A 77 -2.04 4.61 7.37
CA THR A 77 -1.03 3.92 8.17
C THR A 77 -0.92 4.56 9.56
N ASP A 78 -0.13 3.96 10.45
CA ASP A 78 0.18 4.54 11.75
C ASP A 78 1.00 5.85 11.58
N GLN A 79 0.82 6.81 12.49
CA GLN A 79 1.45 8.15 12.40
C GLN A 79 2.98 8.16 12.43
N ALA A 80 3.62 7.08 12.88
CA ALA A 80 5.08 6.96 12.91
C ALA A 80 5.70 6.64 11.53
N THR A 81 4.86 6.39 10.52
CA THR A 81 5.24 6.04 9.17
C THR A 81 5.01 7.22 8.23
N GLU A 82 6.01 7.58 7.44
CA GLU A 82 5.85 8.56 6.37
C GLU A 82 5.08 7.94 5.20
N LEU A 83 4.07 8.66 4.71
CA LEU A 83 3.18 8.25 3.63
C LEU A 83 3.34 9.20 2.44
N THR A 84 3.75 8.66 1.30
CA THR A 84 3.90 9.43 0.06
C THR A 84 3.19 8.77 -1.11
N LEU A 85 2.95 9.55 -2.16
CA LEU A 85 2.42 9.07 -3.44
C LEU A 85 3.48 9.31 -4.53
N GLU A 86 4.03 8.23 -5.08
CA GLU A 86 5.15 8.27 -6.03
C GLU A 86 4.73 7.80 -7.43
N PRO A 87 5.41 8.22 -8.51
CA PRO A 87 5.26 7.61 -9.82
C PRO A 87 5.58 6.12 -9.81
N SER A 88 4.86 5.33 -10.62
CA SER A 88 5.09 3.90 -10.78
C SER A 88 4.76 3.43 -12.20
N VAL A 89 4.90 2.13 -12.46
CA VAL A 89 4.47 1.51 -13.71
C VAL A 89 3.55 0.32 -13.44
N TYR A 90 2.59 0.10 -14.33
CA TYR A 90 1.68 -1.05 -14.29
C TYR A 90 1.86 -1.91 -15.55
N LEU A 91 1.92 -3.22 -15.36
CA LEU A 91 2.05 -4.21 -16.43
C LEU A 91 0.67 -4.80 -16.72
N GLU A 92 0.16 -4.51 -17.91
CA GLU A 92 -1.16 -4.94 -18.35
C GLU A 92 -1.04 -6.09 -19.35
N LYS A 93 -1.80 -7.16 -19.14
CA LYS A 93 -1.82 -8.32 -20.04
C LYS A 93 -2.18 -7.86 -21.45
N GLY A 94 -1.45 -8.32 -22.46
CA GLY A 94 -1.67 -7.95 -23.87
C GLY A 94 -1.06 -6.61 -24.29
N ARG A 95 -0.51 -5.82 -23.36
CA ARG A 95 0.17 -4.56 -23.68
C ARG A 95 1.69 -4.73 -23.65
N LEU A 96 2.35 -4.47 -24.77
CA LEU A 96 3.82 -4.58 -24.87
C LEU A 96 4.59 -3.51 -24.07
N ARG A 97 3.95 -2.37 -23.76
CA ARG A 97 4.57 -1.26 -23.03
C ARG A 97 3.88 -1.02 -21.69
N PRO A 98 4.63 -0.86 -20.58
CA PRO A 98 4.07 -0.49 -19.28
C PRO A 98 3.23 0.78 -19.36
N ARG A 99 2.20 0.87 -18.51
CA ARG A 99 1.42 2.09 -18.31
C ARG A 99 2.03 2.90 -17.16
N ALA A 100 2.09 4.22 -17.33
CA ALA A 100 2.39 5.12 -16.22
C ALA A 100 1.27 4.99 -15.18
N ALA A 101 1.67 4.90 -13.91
CA ALA A 101 0.78 4.75 -12.78
C ALA A 101 1.34 5.50 -11.57
N LYS A 102 0.67 5.36 -10.43
CA LYS A 102 1.12 5.84 -9.13
C LYS A 102 1.29 4.67 -8.16
N GLN A 103 1.95 4.90 -7.04
CA GLN A 103 2.07 3.94 -5.95
C GLN A 103 2.02 4.67 -4.62
N VAL A 104 1.36 4.08 -3.63
CA VAL A 104 1.45 4.53 -2.25
C VAL A 104 2.73 3.95 -1.66
N VAL A 105 3.56 4.79 -1.05
CA VAL A 105 4.81 4.38 -0.43
C VAL A 105 4.77 4.72 1.05
N LEU A 106 4.95 3.68 1.86
CA LEU A 106 5.20 3.81 3.28
C LEU A 106 6.69 3.76 3.51
N SER A 107 7.22 4.66 4.32
CA SER A 107 8.64 4.65 4.67
C SER A 107 8.86 4.96 6.14
N GLY A 108 9.95 4.40 6.65
CA GLY A 108 10.34 4.56 8.04
C GLY A 108 11.69 3.91 8.30
N ARG A 109 12.00 3.76 9.59
CA ARG A 109 13.27 3.17 10.04
C ARG A 109 13.00 2.08 11.06
N ALA A 110 13.60 0.92 10.87
CA ALA A 110 13.61 -0.15 11.84
C ALA A 110 14.61 0.21 12.93
N MET A 111 14.11 0.40 14.16
CA MET A 111 14.90 0.77 15.33
C MET A 111 15.20 -0.43 16.23
N GLU A 112 14.39 -1.47 16.12
CA GLU A 112 14.45 -2.67 16.95
C GLU A 112 14.49 -3.92 16.06
N TYR A 113 14.78 -5.07 16.69
CA TYR A 113 14.81 -6.38 16.02
C TYR A 113 13.49 -6.81 15.39
N ALA A 114 12.39 -6.15 15.73
CA ALA A 114 11.09 -6.34 15.12
C ALA A 114 10.43 -4.98 14.89
N THR A 115 10.04 -4.70 13.64
CA THR A 115 9.27 -3.53 13.23
C THR A 115 7.96 -4.01 12.64
N ARG A 116 6.86 -3.62 13.27
CA ARG A 116 5.50 -3.91 12.83
C ARG A 116 4.92 -2.69 12.14
N ILE A 117 4.44 -2.86 10.92
CA ILE A 117 3.79 -1.81 10.13
C ILE A 117 2.34 -2.21 9.90
N ARG A 118 1.40 -1.35 10.31
CA ARG A 118 -0.02 -1.53 10.01
C ARG A 118 -0.49 -0.54 8.96
N TRP A 119 -1.39 -1.01 8.12
CA TRP A 119 -2.06 -0.20 7.11
C TRP A 119 -3.50 -0.66 6.93
N SER A 120 -4.32 0.25 6.41
CA SER A 120 -5.72 -0.03 6.10
C SER A 120 -6.14 0.66 4.81
N LEU A 121 -6.99 0.00 4.04
CA LEU A 121 -7.68 0.52 2.87
C LEU A 121 -9.18 0.37 3.11
N ALA A 122 -9.92 1.46 3.21
CA ALA A 122 -11.34 1.41 3.51
C ALA A 122 -12.15 2.40 2.66
N LYS A 123 -13.36 2.02 2.27
CA LYS A 123 -14.28 2.86 1.50
C LYS A 123 -14.71 4.07 2.33
N ALA A 124 -14.71 5.26 1.75
CA ALA A 124 -15.17 6.48 2.41
C ALA A 124 -16.67 6.37 2.79
N GLN A 125 -17.05 6.90 3.94
CA GLN A 125 -18.39 6.73 4.53
C GLN A 125 -19.53 7.26 3.63
N ASP A 126 -19.28 8.30 2.82
CA ASP A 126 -20.28 8.90 1.90
C ASP A 126 -20.41 8.18 0.55
N THR A 127 -19.72 7.06 0.33
CA THR A 127 -19.86 6.31 -0.92
C THR A 127 -21.13 5.46 -0.89
N ALA A 128 -22.13 5.84 -1.68
CA ALA A 128 -23.44 5.19 -1.78
C ALA A 128 -23.35 3.66 -1.91
N ILE A 129 -24.24 2.96 -1.20
CA ILE A 129 -24.30 1.49 -1.06
C ILE A 129 -24.45 0.76 -2.42
N ALA A 130 -24.85 1.45 -3.49
CA ALA A 130 -25.20 0.88 -4.79
C ALA A 130 -24.07 0.85 -5.84
N VAL A 131 -22.88 1.39 -5.55
CA VAL A 131 -21.75 1.29 -6.48
C VAL A 131 -20.96 0.03 -6.10
N ARG A 132 -21.20 -1.06 -6.83
CA ARG A 132 -20.35 -2.27 -6.83
C ARG A 132 -19.89 -2.50 -8.26
N ASP A 133 -18.60 -2.74 -8.45
CA ASP A 133 -18.05 -3.18 -9.72
C ASP A 133 -18.51 -4.62 -10.02
N LEU A 134 -19.62 -4.72 -10.76
CA LEU A 134 -19.95 -5.88 -11.57
C LEU A 134 -19.83 -5.47 -13.03
N VAL A 135 -18.60 -5.17 -13.48
CA VAL A 135 -18.31 -5.19 -14.91
C VAL A 135 -18.01 -6.64 -15.25
N THR A 136 -19.02 -7.35 -15.75
CA THR A 136 -18.81 -8.60 -16.51
C THR A 136 -17.82 -8.29 -17.62
N GLU A 137 -16.70 -9.00 -17.66
CA GLU A 137 -15.77 -8.98 -18.78
C GLU A 137 -16.56 -9.16 -20.08
N ASP A 138 -16.46 -8.17 -20.98
CA ASP A 138 -17.02 -8.24 -22.32
C ASP A 138 -16.51 -9.52 -23.01
N ALA A 139 -17.44 -10.29 -23.56
CA ALA A 139 -17.18 -11.56 -24.23
C ALA A 139 -16.05 -11.43 -25.28
N GLU A 140 -15.02 -12.27 -25.16
CA GLU A 140 -14.02 -12.45 -26.21
C GLU A 140 -14.72 -12.87 -27.53
N PRO A 141 -14.48 -12.18 -28.66
CA PRO A 141 -14.96 -12.68 -29.95
C PRO A 141 -14.16 -13.93 -30.33
N THR A 142 -14.87 -15.05 -30.50
CA THR A 142 -14.31 -16.29 -31.05
C THR A 142 -13.77 -16.05 -32.46
N HIS A 143 -12.49 -16.36 -32.66
CA HIS A 143 -11.89 -16.64 -33.96
C HIS A 143 -11.58 -18.12 -34.07
#